data_AF-A0A382HVR1-F1
#
_entry.id   AF-A0A382HVR1-F1
#
_cell.length_a   1.000
_cell.length_b   1.000
_cell.length_c   1.000
_cell.angle_alpha   90.00
_cell.angle_beta   90.00
_cell.angle_gamma   90.00
#
_symmetry.space_group_name_H-M   'P 1'
#
loop_
_entity.id
_entity.type
_entity.pdbx_description
1 polymer ?
#
loop_
_entity_poly.entity_id
_entity_poly.type
_entity_poly.pdbx_seq_one_letter_code
_entity_poly.pdbx_strand_id
1 'polypeptide(L)'
;MILREKYFIDIHKGATGIFMILLMYIYGTWDSVTSWVYLALHGTYGVLWISKSIIFPDTTWEQKTSIWYGLYIWFGLTLYWSSGWIINSGFFNDRLPQIAPPWLIGLCVSMFGLGVFLHFSADMYKHTMLTQRPGNLISDGIMGKCRNINYFGELMIYLSFALLAMHWLPLLFLGLMMAIVWFPNMIKKDRSLSRYPGFGEYKKKSKLFIPYIF
;
A
#
# COMPACT_ATOMS: atom_id res chain seq x y z
N MET A 1 25.15 11.39 9.28
CA MET A 1 23.82 10.81 9.59
C MET A 1 23.61 9.59 8.69
N ILE A 2 23.29 8.42 9.26
CA ILE A 2 22.98 7.23 8.46
C ILE A 2 21.51 7.28 8.08
N LEU A 3 21.20 7.45 6.80
CA LEU A 3 19.82 7.46 6.29
C LEU A 3 19.30 6.02 6.16
N ARG A 4 17.99 5.85 6.40
CA ARG A 4 17.27 4.59 6.24
C ARG A 4 16.10 4.79 5.27
N GLU A 5 15.74 3.73 4.55
CA GLU A 5 14.65 3.77 3.56
C GLU A 5 13.33 4.24 4.19
N LYS A 6 13.03 3.79 5.42
CA LYS A 6 11.79 4.14 6.13
C LYS A 6 11.57 5.65 6.25
N TYR A 7 12.62 6.46 6.40
CA TYR A 7 12.45 7.90 6.58
C TYR A 7 11.85 8.56 5.34
N PHE A 8 12.26 8.14 4.15
CA PHE A 8 11.70 8.66 2.90
C PHE A 8 10.25 8.20 2.71
N ILE A 9 9.98 6.94 3.05
CA ILE A 9 8.63 6.37 2.94
C ILE A 9 7.69 7.06 3.93
N ASP A 10 8.05 7.13 5.21
CA ASP A 10 7.20 7.65 6.27
C ASP A 10 6.92 9.14 6.10
N ILE A 11 7.91 9.94 5.68
CA ILE A 11 7.70 11.36 5.37
C ILE A 11 6.73 11.52 4.19
N HIS A 12 6.88 10.73 3.12
CA HIS A 12 5.94 10.76 1.98
C HIS A 12 4.52 10.39 2.41
N LYS A 13 4.38 9.31 3.17
CA LYS A 13 3.10 8.83 3.69
C LYS A 13 2.44 9.85 4.62
N GLY A 14 3.20 10.47 5.52
CA GLY A 14 2.72 11.54 6.39
C GLY A 14 2.31 12.81 5.63
N ALA A 15 3.04 13.17 4.59
CA ALA A 15 2.74 14.32 3.75
C ALA A 15 1.46 14.13 2.90
N THR A 16 1.00 12.88 2.71
CA THR A 16 -0.09 12.57 1.78
C THR A 16 -1.39 13.32 2.12
N GLY A 17 -1.82 13.32 3.39
CA GLY A 17 -3.05 14.02 3.78
C GLY A 17 -2.95 15.53 3.57
N ILE A 18 -1.81 16.12 3.94
CA ILE A 18 -1.53 17.56 3.76
C ILE A 18 -1.54 17.91 2.27
N PHE A 19 -0.92 17.07 1.44
CA PHE A 19 -0.91 17.26 0.00
C PHE A 19 -2.31 17.19 -0.62
N MET A 20 -3.18 16.29 -0.15
CA MET A 20 -4.57 16.25 -0.62
C MET A 20 -5.36 17.50 -0.21
N ILE A 21 -5.17 18.01 1.01
CA ILE A 21 -5.75 19.30 1.44
C ILE A 21 -5.24 20.45 0.57
N LEU A 22 -3.95 20.47 0.24
CA LEU A 22 -3.36 21.47 -0.65
C LEU A 22 -3.98 21.43 -2.05
N LEU A 23 -4.20 20.23 -2.62
CA LEU A 23 -4.91 20.09 -3.89
C LEU A 23 -6.34 20.61 -3.80
N MET A 24 -7.06 20.29 -2.72
CA MET A 24 -8.42 20.78 -2.52
C MET A 24 -8.48 22.30 -2.42
N TYR A 25 -7.49 22.91 -1.75
CA TYR A 25 -7.34 24.35 -1.67
C TYR A 25 -7.05 24.98 -3.05
N ILE A 26 -6.09 24.44 -3.80
CA ILE A 26 -5.68 24.98 -5.11
C ILE A 26 -6.83 24.90 -6.14
N TYR A 27 -7.57 23.80 -6.14
CA TYR A 27 -8.63 23.54 -7.13
C TYR A 27 -10.04 23.86 -6.62
N GLY A 28 -10.20 24.35 -5.38
CA GLY A 28 -11.47 24.78 -4.82
C GLY A 28 -12.50 23.67 -4.64
N THR A 29 -12.09 22.44 -4.32
CA THR A 29 -12.95 21.24 -4.32
C THR A 29 -13.54 20.92 -2.94
N TRP A 30 -13.78 21.93 -2.11
CA TRP A 30 -14.26 21.77 -0.73
C TRP A 30 -15.66 21.15 -0.63
N ASP A 31 -16.51 21.34 -1.65
CA ASP A 31 -17.85 20.74 -1.72
C ASP A 31 -17.86 19.34 -2.38
N SER A 32 -16.69 18.84 -2.81
CA SER A 32 -16.55 17.55 -3.49
C SER A 32 -16.52 16.38 -2.49
N VAL A 33 -17.58 15.56 -2.51
CA VAL A 33 -17.64 14.30 -1.76
C VAL A 33 -16.50 13.37 -2.16
N THR A 34 -16.18 13.26 -3.46
CA THR A 34 -15.08 12.40 -3.94
C THR A 34 -13.75 12.83 -3.34
N SER A 35 -13.48 14.14 -3.26
CA SER A 35 -12.23 14.68 -2.73
C SER A 35 -12.09 14.38 -1.24
N TRP A 36 -13.16 14.58 -0.46
CA TRP A 36 -13.19 14.24 0.97
C TRP A 36 -13.04 12.74 1.22
N VAL A 37 -13.73 11.89 0.46
CA VAL A 37 -13.57 10.44 0.55
C VAL A 37 -12.14 10.05 0.22
N TYR A 38 -11.55 10.58 -0.86
CA TYR A 38 -10.19 10.27 -1.24
C TYR A 38 -9.17 10.71 -0.16
N LEU A 39 -9.34 11.92 0.40
CA LEU A 39 -8.56 12.39 1.55
C LEU A 39 -8.72 11.46 2.75
N ALA A 40 -9.95 11.04 3.07
CA ALA A 40 -10.21 10.14 4.18
C ALA A 40 -9.53 8.78 3.98
N LEU A 41 -9.57 8.20 2.78
CA LEU A 41 -8.94 6.90 2.51
C LEU A 41 -7.40 7.01 2.46
N HIS A 42 -6.86 7.84 1.58
CA HIS A 42 -5.41 7.91 1.35
C HIS A 42 -4.66 8.68 2.46
N GLY A 43 -5.28 9.74 3.00
CA GLY A 43 -4.74 10.48 4.15
C GLY A 43 -4.68 9.61 5.40
N THR A 44 -5.76 8.89 5.73
CA THR A 44 -5.77 7.95 6.87
C THR A 44 -4.77 6.82 6.65
N TYR A 45 -4.64 6.29 5.43
CA TYR A 45 -3.60 5.31 5.12
C TYR A 45 -2.19 5.81 5.46
N GLY A 46 -1.90 7.08 5.17
CA GLY A 46 -0.63 7.72 5.54
C GLY A 46 -0.37 7.69 7.05
N VAL A 47 -1.38 8.03 7.85
CA VAL A 47 -1.30 8.01 9.33
C VAL A 47 -1.14 6.57 9.85
N LEU A 48 -1.93 5.63 9.31
CA LEU A 48 -1.83 4.21 9.67
C LEU A 48 -0.44 3.66 9.34
N TRP A 49 0.13 4.02 8.19
CA TRP A 49 1.47 3.61 7.79
C TRP A 49 2.53 4.06 8.80
N ILE A 50 2.53 5.34 9.18
CA ILE A 50 3.47 5.87 10.17
C ILE A 50 3.29 5.14 11.51
N SER A 51 2.03 4.96 11.93
CA SER A 51 1.71 4.24 13.18
C SER A 51 2.29 2.83 13.16
N LYS A 52 2.11 2.09 12.06
CA LYS A 52 2.73 0.77 11.84
C LYS A 52 4.26 0.83 11.90
N SER A 53 4.89 1.82 11.25
CA SER A 53 6.35 1.98 11.23
C SER A 53 6.93 2.16 12.64
N ILE A 54 6.14 2.72 13.56
CA ILE A 54 6.52 2.90 14.96
C ILE A 54 6.20 1.66 15.82
N ILE A 55 4.98 1.11 15.70
CA ILE A 55 4.47 0.08 16.63
C ILE A 55 4.98 -1.32 16.28
N PHE A 56 5.02 -1.69 14.99
CA PHE A 56 5.50 -2.98 14.51
C PHE A 56 6.36 -2.81 13.25
N PRO A 57 7.58 -2.23 13.40
CA PRO A 57 8.45 -1.90 12.28
C PRO A 57 8.81 -3.11 11.42
N ASP A 58 8.98 -2.88 10.12
CA ASP A 58 9.50 -3.86 9.18
C ASP A 58 11.00 -3.66 8.97
N THR A 59 11.77 -4.69 9.29
CA THR A 59 13.24 -4.72 9.13
C THR A 59 13.71 -4.44 7.70
N THR A 60 12.86 -4.66 6.70
CA THR A 60 13.16 -4.35 5.29
C THR A 60 13.44 -2.87 5.08
N TRP A 61 12.70 -1.98 5.76
CA TRP A 61 12.82 -0.53 5.58
C TRP A 61 13.88 0.11 6.48
N GLU A 62 14.51 -0.67 7.36
CA GLU A 62 15.59 -0.24 8.24
C GLU A 62 16.96 -0.29 7.56
N GLN A 63 17.03 -0.73 6.31
CA GLN A 63 18.26 -0.82 5.53
C GLN A 63 18.87 0.57 5.33
N LYS A 64 20.20 0.64 5.42
CA LYS A 64 20.94 1.87 5.15
C LYS A 64 20.77 2.24 3.69
N THR A 65 20.49 3.51 3.42
CA THR A 65 20.23 3.98 2.07
C THR A 65 21.00 5.27 1.75
N SER A 66 21.20 5.53 0.45
CA SER A 66 21.73 6.80 -0.03
C SER A 66 20.60 7.81 -0.22
N ILE A 67 20.93 9.10 -0.21
CA ILE A 67 19.94 10.15 -0.49
C ILE A 67 19.30 9.99 -1.87
N TRP A 68 20.09 9.59 -2.87
CA TRP A 68 19.63 9.41 -4.24
C TRP A 68 18.64 8.25 -4.36
N TYR A 69 18.91 7.12 -3.69
CA TYR A 69 17.98 6.01 -3.69
C TYR A 69 16.71 6.33 -2.87
N GLY A 70 16.85 7.06 -1.77
CA GLY A 70 15.70 7.58 -1.02
C GLY A 70 14.79 8.48 -1.86
N LEU A 71 15.37 9.38 -2.67
CA LEU A 71 14.60 10.22 -3.60
C LEU A 71 13.94 9.41 -4.72
N TYR A 72 14.58 8.33 -5.19
CA TYR A 72 13.98 7.40 -6.13
C TYR A 72 12.74 6.70 -5.54
N ILE A 73 12.81 6.25 -4.28
CA ILE A 73 11.66 5.70 -3.55
C ILE A 73 10.56 6.76 -3.46
N TRP A 74 10.92 7.98 -3.05
CA TRP A 74 9.98 9.09 -2.91
C TRP A 74 9.24 9.34 -4.24
N PHE A 75 9.97 9.45 -5.36
CA PHE A 75 9.40 9.63 -6.68
C PHE A 75 8.41 8.51 -7.06
N GLY A 76 8.78 7.25 -6.82
CA GLY A 76 7.90 6.11 -7.07
C GLY A 76 6.60 6.19 -6.26
N LEU A 77 6.67 6.66 -5.00
CA LEU A 77 5.49 6.86 -4.16
C LEU A 77 4.62 8.03 -4.62
N THR A 78 5.21 9.10 -5.20
CA THR A 78 4.46 10.24 -5.77
C THR A 78 3.49 9.83 -6.85
N LEU A 79 3.81 8.78 -7.61
CA LEU A 79 2.91 8.29 -8.66
C LEU A 79 1.54 7.90 -8.10
N TYR A 80 1.45 7.50 -6.83
CA TYR A 80 0.17 7.23 -6.16
C TYR A 80 -0.65 8.49 -5.83
N TRP A 81 -0.04 9.67 -5.82
CA TRP A 81 -0.76 10.93 -5.68
C TRP A 81 -1.48 11.35 -6.97
N SER A 82 -1.18 10.70 -8.10
CA SER A 82 -1.84 10.96 -9.38
C SER A 82 -3.37 10.86 -9.29
N SER A 83 -3.91 9.89 -8.55
CA SER A 83 -5.38 9.78 -8.37
C SER A 83 -5.96 11.03 -7.71
N GLY A 84 -5.36 11.49 -6.61
CA GLY A 84 -5.81 12.69 -5.89
C GLY A 84 -5.69 13.95 -6.76
N TRP A 85 -4.61 14.04 -7.54
CA TRP A 85 -4.46 15.13 -8.51
C TRP A 85 -5.52 15.08 -9.61
N ILE A 86 -5.78 13.92 -10.23
CA ILE A 86 -6.81 13.76 -11.28
C ILE A 86 -8.20 14.13 -10.72
N ILE A 87 -8.52 13.65 -9.51
CA ILE A 87 -9.80 13.92 -8.85
C ILE A 87 -10.02 15.42 -8.65
N ASN A 88 -9.03 16.12 -8.09
CA ASN A 88 -9.19 17.52 -7.73
C ASN A 88 -9.00 18.47 -8.92
N SER A 89 -8.04 18.19 -9.79
CA SER A 89 -7.73 19.07 -10.93
C SER A 89 -8.76 19.00 -12.05
N GLY A 90 -9.46 17.87 -12.17
CA GLY A 90 -10.35 17.64 -13.32
C GLY A 90 -9.61 17.67 -14.66
N PHE A 91 -8.29 17.46 -14.68
CA PHE A 91 -7.46 17.66 -15.88
C PHE A 91 -7.97 16.87 -17.10
N PHE A 92 -8.48 15.66 -16.87
CA PHE A 92 -9.07 14.79 -17.89
C PHE A 92 -10.61 14.88 -17.97
N ASN A 93 -11.21 15.91 -17.39
CA ASN A 93 -12.65 16.10 -17.28
C ASN A 93 -13.00 17.59 -17.35
N ASP A 94 -12.51 18.29 -18.37
CA ASP A 94 -12.79 19.71 -18.64
C ASP A 94 -12.55 20.67 -17.44
N ARG A 95 -11.55 20.34 -16.60
CA ARG A 95 -11.23 21.05 -15.34
C ARG A 95 -12.35 21.01 -14.30
N LEU A 96 -13.30 20.09 -14.45
CA LEU A 96 -14.30 19.77 -13.45
C LEU A 96 -13.80 18.60 -12.58
N PRO A 97 -13.84 18.73 -11.23
CA PRO A 97 -13.45 17.66 -10.33
C PRO A 97 -14.20 16.35 -10.60
N GLN A 98 -13.55 15.23 -10.35
CA GLN A 98 -14.18 13.92 -10.56
C GLN A 98 -15.30 13.68 -9.54
N ILE A 99 -16.46 13.24 -10.02
CA ILE A 99 -17.62 12.91 -9.20
C ILE A 99 -17.82 11.39 -9.26
N ALA A 100 -17.31 10.68 -8.25
CA ALA A 100 -17.49 9.25 -8.16
C ALA A 100 -18.95 8.92 -7.75
N PRO A 101 -19.62 7.99 -8.43
CA PRO A 101 -20.98 7.61 -8.06
C PRO A 101 -21.00 6.89 -6.70
N PRO A 102 -22.11 6.95 -5.94
CA PRO A 102 -22.18 6.38 -4.59
C PRO A 102 -21.80 4.90 -4.48
N TRP A 103 -22.16 4.08 -5.48
CA TRP A 103 -21.80 2.65 -5.49
C TRP A 103 -20.28 2.44 -5.56
N LEU A 104 -19.56 3.30 -6.30
CA LEU A 104 -18.12 3.22 -6.45
C LEU A 104 -17.43 3.68 -5.16
N ILE A 105 -17.95 4.73 -4.52
CA ILE A 105 -17.51 5.17 -3.19
C ILE A 105 -17.67 4.02 -2.18
N GLY A 106 -18.85 3.40 -2.12
CA GLY A 106 -19.12 2.28 -1.21
C GLY A 106 -18.19 1.09 -1.45
N LEU A 107 -17.93 0.75 -2.71
CA LEU A 107 -16.96 -0.28 -3.09
C LEU A 107 -15.55 0.09 -2.62
N CYS A 108 -15.08 1.31 -2.90
CA CYS A 108 -13.72 1.74 -2.53
C CYS A 108 -13.52 1.77 -1.02
N VAL A 109 -14.51 2.25 -0.26
CA VAL A 109 -14.48 2.24 1.22
C VAL A 109 -14.41 0.79 1.74
N SER A 110 -15.21 -0.12 1.17
CA SER A 110 -15.19 -1.54 1.55
C SER A 110 -13.84 -2.20 1.23
N MET A 111 -13.31 -1.95 0.03
CA MET A 111 -11.99 -2.43 -0.39
C MET A 111 -10.88 -1.89 0.51
N PHE A 112 -10.94 -0.62 0.88
CA PHE A 112 -10.00 -0.01 1.81
C PHE A 112 -10.05 -0.68 3.19
N GLY A 113 -11.23 -0.85 3.78
CA GLY A 113 -11.38 -1.46 5.10
C GLY A 113 -10.86 -2.91 5.14
N LEU A 114 -11.24 -3.72 4.15
CA LEU A 114 -10.74 -5.09 4.02
C LEU A 114 -9.23 -5.13 3.74
N GLY A 115 -8.75 -4.23 2.88
CA GLY A 115 -7.34 -4.10 2.56
C GLY A 115 -6.48 -3.74 3.76
N VAL A 116 -6.93 -2.77 4.58
CA VAL A 116 -6.30 -2.39 5.86
C VAL A 116 -6.26 -3.58 6.80
N PHE A 117 -7.38 -4.29 6.98
CA PHE A 117 -7.42 -5.47 7.84
C PHE A 117 -6.39 -6.51 7.40
N LEU A 118 -6.34 -6.87 6.10
CA LEU A 118 -5.40 -7.87 5.59
C LEU A 118 -3.95 -7.42 5.63
N HIS A 119 -3.67 -6.16 5.28
CA HIS A 119 -2.32 -5.61 5.25
C HIS A 119 -1.71 -5.50 6.65
N PHE A 120 -2.35 -4.74 7.53
CA PHE A 120 -1.81 -4.41 8.83
C PHE A 120 -1.82 -5.61 9.78
N SER A 121 -2.88 -6.43 9.77
CA SER A 121 -2.94 -7.63 10.63
C SER A 121 -1.85 -8.64 10.24
N ALA A 122 -1.56 -8.78 8.95
CA ALA A 122 -0.49 -9.67 8.49
C ALA A 122 0.90 -9.17 8.87
N ASP A 123 1.18 -7.88 8.74
CA ASP A 123 2.47 -7.34 9.14
C ASP A 123 2.65 -7.34 10.67
N MET A 124 1.60 -7.05 11.45
CA MET A 124 1.62 -7.18 12.91
C MET A 124 1.82 -8.64 13.34
N TYR A 125 1.12 -9.59 12.70
CA TYR A 125 1.29 -11.01 12.95
C TYR A 125 2.73 -11.46 12.65
N LYS A 126 3.28 -11.04 11.50
CA LYS A 126 4.67 -11.30 11.10
C LYS A 126 5.65 -10.76 12.14
N HIS A 127 5.51 -9.49 12.52
CA HIS A 127 6.36 -8.86 13.51
C HIS A 127 6.33 -9.63 14.84
N THR A 128 5.14 -9.93 15.34
CA THR A 128 4.95 -10.67 16.59
C THR A 128 5.58 -12.06 16.53
N MET A 129 5.36 -12.81 15.45
CA MET A 129 5.92 -14.15 15.29
C MET A 129 7.44 -14.15 15.18
N LEU A 130 8.05 -13.18 14.49
CA LEU A 130 9.50 -13.06 14.40
C LEU A 130 10.14 -12.70 15.75
N THR A 131 9.46 -11.91 16.58
CA THR A 131 9.91 -11.59 17.94
C THR A 131 9.78 -12.79 18.89
N GLN A 132 8.66 -13.52 18.82
CA GLN A 132 8.38 -14.64 19.72
C GLN A 132 9.11 -15.94 19.32
N ARG A 133 9.33 -16.16 18.02
CA ARG A 133 9.91 -17.39 17.45
C ARG A 133 10.94 -17.05 16.37
N PRO A 134 12.03 -16.33 16.72
CA PRO A 134 13.04 -15.93 15.76
C PRO A 134 13.62 -17.14 15.03
N GLY A 135 13.89 -16.99 13.74
CA GLY A 135 14.46 -18.05 12.91
C GLY A 135 13.50 -19.20 12.53
N ASN A 136 12.21 -19.12 12.89
CA ASN A 136 11.22 -20.13 12.52
C ASN A 136 10.38 -19.68 11.31
N LEU A 137 9.96 -20.65 10.50
CA LEU A 137 9.06 -20.41 9.38
C LEU A 137 7.65 -20.08 9.89
N ILE A 138 7.06 -19.00 9.38
CA ILE A 138 5.66 -18.63 9.60
C ILE A 138 4.81 -19.27 8.50
N SER A 139 3.94 -20.23 8.84
CA SER A 139 3.23 -21.09 7.87
C SER A 139 1.72 -21.26 8.16
N ASP A 140 1.20 -20.39 9.03
CA ASP A 140 -0.05 -20.55 9.76
C ASP A 140 -0.65 -19.17 10.09
N GLY A 141 -1.83 -19.15 10.72
CA GLY A 141 -2.59 -17.91 10.93
C GLY A 141 -2.99 -17.23 9.62
N ILE A 142 -2.98 -15.90 9.59
CA ILE A 142 -3.37 -15.10 8.41
C ILE A 142 -2.47 -15.34 7.19
N MET A 143 -1.23 -15.80 7.40
CA MET A 143 -0.31 -16.15 6.31
C MET A 143 -0.45 -17.60 5.84
N GLY A 144 -1.18 -18.46 6.58
CA GLY A 144 -1.18 -19.90 6.34
C GLY A 144 -1.67 -20.36 4.96
N LYS A 145 -2.57 -19.59 4.33
CA LYS A 145 -3.11 -19.89 2.98
C LYS A 145 -2.59 -18.95 1.89
N CYS A 146 -1.98 -17.83 2.25
CA CYS A 146 -1.43 -16.88 1.29
C CYS A 146 -0.13 -16.27 1.83
N ARG A 147 0.98 -16.54 1.12
CA ARG A 147 2.31 -16.16 1.58
C ARG A 147 2.52 -14.65 1.57
N ASN A 148 1.83 -13.91 0.71
CA ASN A 148 1.94 -12.45 0.57
C ASN A 148 0.58 -11.77 0.78
N ILE A 149 -0.18 -12.20 1.78
CA ILE A 149 -1.49 -11.62 2.11
C ILE A 149 -1.41 -10.12 2.43
N ASN A 150 -0.29 -9.65 2.97
CA ASN A 150 -0.05 -8.23 3.23
C ASN A 150 0.02 -7.41 1.93
N TYR A 151 0.67 -7.95 0.89
CA TYR A 151 0.69 -7.32 -0.44
C TYR A 151 -0.69 -7.34 -1.08
N PHE A 152 -1.50 -8.38 -0.86
CA PHE A 152 -2.87 -8.41 -1.38
C PHE A 152 -3.76 -7.37 -0.68
N GLY A 153 -3.64 -7.22 0.64
CA GLY A 153 -4.29 -6.13 1.36
C GLY A 153 -3.85 -4.76 0.82
N GLU A 154 -2.55 -4.59 0.56
CA GLU A 154 -2.02 -3.36 -0.03
C GLU A 154 -2.55 -3.11 -1.45
N LEU A 155 -2.73 -4.16 -2.27
CA LEU A 155 -3.40 -4.06 -3.57
C LEU A 155 -4.82 -3.49 -3.42
N MET A 156 -5.61 -4.03 -2.49
CA MET A 156 -6.99 -3.57 -2.26
C MET A 156 -7.03 -2.10 -1.84
N ILE A 157 -6.10 -1.68 -0.97
CA ILE A 157 -5.94 -0.28 -0.55
C ILE A 157 -5.66 0.61 -1.76
N TYR A 158 -4.63 0.32 -2.56
CA TYR A 158 -4.29 1.19 -3.69
C TYR A 158 -5.33 1.14 -4.82
N LEU A 159 -6.01 0.01 -5.03
CA LEU A 159 -7.15 -0.05 -5.95
C LEU A 159 -8.28 0.88 -5.48
N SER A 160 -8.56 0.93 -4.17
CA SER A 160 -9.58 1.87 -3.65
C SER A 160 -9.24 3.34 -3.97
N PHE A 161 -7.96 3.69 -4.03
CA PHE A 161 -7.53 5.04 -4.40
C PHE A 161 -7.59 5.25 -5.92
N ALA A 162 -7.10 4.29 -6.69
CA ALA A 162 -7.00 4.37 -8.14
C ALA A 162 -8.38 4.43 -8.81
N LEU A 163 -9.34 3.65 -8.32
CA LEU A 163 -10.68 3.57 -8.89
C LEU A 163 -11.47 4.87 -8.72
N LEU A 164 -11.29 5.58 -7.60
CA LEU A 164 -11.96 6.88 -7.36
C LEU A 164 -11.55 7.97 -8.36
N ALA A 165 -10.40 7.83 -9.00
CA ALA A 165 -9.98 8.77 -10.06
C ALA A 165 -10.72 8.56 -11.38
N MET A 166 -11.43 7.44 -11.54
CA MET A 166 -12.18 7.08 -12.75
C MET A 166 -11.35 7.22 -14.04
N HIS A 167 -10.04 6.95 -13.92
CA HIS A 167 -9.09 7.07 -15.01
C HIS A 167 -8.11 5.89 -14.95
N TRP A 168 -7.63 5.44 -16.11
CA TRP A 168 -6.79 4.25 -16.20
C TRP A 168 -5.34 4.50 -15.74
N LEU A 169 -4.87 5.75 -15.79
CA LEU A 169 -3.47 6.11 -15.51
C LEU A 169 -2.99 5.69 -14.09
N PRO A 170 -3.75 5.92 -13.00
CA PRO A 170 -3.36 5.40 -11.69
C PRO A 170 -3.28 3.86 -11.62
N LEU A 171 -4.12 3.15 -12.37
CA LEU A 171 -4.06 1.69 -12.46
C LEU A 171 -2.79 1.23 -13.20
N LEU A 172 -2.36 1.96 -14.24
CA LEU A 172 -1.07 1.70 -14.90
C LEU A 172 0.09 1.85 -13.89
N PHE A 173 0.13 2.93 -13.12
CA PHE A 173 1.20 3.13 -12.13
C PHE A 173 1.21 2.05 -11.05
N LEU A 174 0.04 1.63 -10.57
CA LEU A 174 -0.08 0.50 -9.65
C LEU A 174 0.43 -0.80 -10.29
N GLY A 175 0.04 -1.09 -11.53
CA GLY A 175 0.53 -2.25 -12.27
C GLY A 175 2.05 -2.25 -12.46
N LEU A 176 2.64 -1.10 -12.78
CA LEU A 176 4.10 -0.94 -12.89
C LEU A 176 4.79 -1.17 -11.53
N MET A 177 4.26 -0.62 -10.44
CA MET A 177 4.82 -0.87 -9.10
C MET A 177 4.75 -2.36 -8.74
N MET A 178 3.65 -3.03 -9.08
CA MET A 178 3.52 -4.47 -8.86
C MET A 178 4.56 -5.26 -9.64
N ALA A 179 4.73 -4.96 -10.94
CA ALA A 179 5.66 -5.65 -11.82
C ALA A 179 7.14 -5.44 -11.43
N ILE A 180 7.51 -4.21 -11.08
CA ILE A 180 8.91 -3.81 -10.87
C ILE A 180 9.34 -4.05 -9.42
N VAL A 181 8.44 -3.89 -8.44
CA VAL A 181 8.78 -3.93 -7.02
C VAL A 181 8.13 -5.10 -6.30
N TRP A 182 6.81 -5.24 -6.38
CA TRP A 182 6.11 -6.21 -5.51
C TRP A 182 6.40 -7.65 -5.91
N PHE A 183 6.17 -8.04 -7.16
CA PHE A 183 6.39 -9.42 -7.59
C PHE A 183 7.85 -9.87 -7.45
N PRO A 184 8.87 -9.07 -7.83
CA PRO A 184 10.26 -9.41 -7.56
C PRO A 184 10.55 -9.62 -6.08
N ASN A 185 10.01 -8.78 -5.20
CA ASN A 185 10.16 -8.93 -3.75
C ASN A 185 9.47 -10.19 -3.22
N MET A 186 8.27 -10.53 -3.71
CA MET A 186 7.59 -11.78 -3.35
C MET A 186 8.40 -13.01 -3.76
N ILE A 187 8.99 -13.01 -4.95
CA ILE A 187 9.83 -14.12 -5.45
C ILE A 187 11.12 -14.22 -4.63
N LYS A 188 11.78 -13.09 -4.35
CA LYS A 188 12.97 -13.03 -3.49
C LYS A 188 12.66 -13.55 -2.08
N LYS A 189 11.48 -13.20 -1.55
CA LYS A 189 11.00 -13.72 -0.26
C LYS A 189 10.80 -15.23 -0.31
N ASP A 190 10.10 -15.78 -1.30
CA ASP A 190 9.89 -17.23 -1.44
C ASP A 190 11.22 -17.98 -1.55
N ARG A 191 12.20 -17.46 -2.31
CA ARG A 191 13.57 -18.03 -2.37
C ARG A 191 14.30 -17.96 -1.03
N SER A 192 14.12 -16.88 -0.28
CA SER A 192 14.67 -16.76 1.08
C SER A 192 14.04 -17.78 2.03
N LEU A 193 12.72 -18.02 1.91
CA LEU A 193 11.98 -18.96 2.75
C LEU A 193 12.28 -20.44 2.44
N SER A 194 12.77 -20.77 1.24
CA SER A 194 13.04 -22.16 0.85
C SER A 194 14.17 -22.84 1.62
N ARG A 195 14.95 -22.09 2.42
CA ARG A 195 15.97 -22.63 3.32
C ARG A 195 15.38 -23.23 4.61
N TYR A 196 14.13 -22.92 4.95
CA TYR A 196 13.54 -23.38 6.20
C TYR A 196 12.89 -24.76 6.03
N PRO A 197 13.06 -25.67 7.01
CA PRO A 197 12.28 -26.89 7.08
C PRO A 197 10.78 -26.60 7.02
N GLY A 198 10.02 -27.41 6.29
CA GLY A 198 8.57 -27.26 6.15
C GLY A 198 8.10 -26.26 5.07
N PHE A 199 9.00 -25.48 4.43
CA PHE A 199 8.59 -24.57 3.36
C PHE A 199 7.99 -25.29 2.15
N GLY A 200 8.48 -26.48 1.81
CA GLY A 200 7.92 -27.29 0.72
C GLY A 200 6.43 -27.59 0.92
N GLU A 201 6.07 -28.07 2.12
CA GLU A 201 4.68 -28.34 2.48
C GLU A 201 3.84 -27.06 2.59
N TYR A 202 4.42 -26.00 3.18
CA TYR A 202 3.76 -24.70 3.23
C TYR A 202 3.45 -24.15 1.83
N LYS A 203 4.39 -24.27 0.88
CA LYS A 203 4.20 -23.82 -0.50
C LYS A 203 3.12 -24.60 -1.24
N LYS A 204 2.97 -25.90 -0.98
CA LYS A 204 1.90 -26.73 -1.55
C LYS A 204 0.51 -26.32 -1.06
N LYS A 205 0.37 -25.98 0.23
CA LYS A 205 -0.93 -25.62 0.85
C LYS A 205 -1.27 -24.13 0.79
N SER A 206 -0.40 -23.27 0.25
CA SER A 206 -0.60 -21.82 0.19
C SER A 206 -0.40 -21.25 -1.21
N LYS A 207 -1.11 -20.17 -1.52
CA LYS A 207 -0.90 -19.42 -2.76
C LYS A 207 0.12 -18.30 -2.55
N LEU A 208 0.69 -17.81 -3.66
CA LEU A 208 1.71 -16.76 -3.59
C LEU A 208 1.10 -15.42 -3.17
N PHE A 209 0.02 -14.97 -3.84
CA PHE A 209 -0.46 -13.59 -3.76
C PHE A 209 -1.97 -13.46 -3.55
N ILE A 210 -2.79 -14.08 -4.39
CA ILE A 210 -4.24 -13.99 -4.25
C ILE A 210 -4.74 -15.08 -3.29
N PRO A 211 -5.39 -14.72 -2.18
CA PRO A 211 -5.94 -15.70 -1.25
C PRO A 211 -7.21 -16.35 -1.82
N TYR A 212 -7.54 -17.54 -1.33
CA TYR A 212 -8.82 -18.22 -1.56
C TYR A 212 -9.19 -18.56 -3.02
N ILE A 213 -8.27 -18.43 -3.97
CA ILE A 213 -8.41 -19.07 -5.29
C ILE A 213 -8.01 -20.55 -5.12
N PHE A 214 -8.90 -21.47 -5.49
CA PHE A 214 -8.67 -22.92 -5.40
C PHE A 214 -7.89 -23.40 -6.63
#